data_AF-A0A4R7CTN1-F1
#
_entry.id   AF-A0A4R7CTN1-F1
#
_cell.length_a   1.000
_cell.length_b   1.000
_cell.length_c   1.000
_cell.angle_alpha   90.00
_cell.angle_beta   90.00
_cell.angle_gamma   90.00
#
_symmetry.space_group_name_H-M   'P 1'
#
loop_
_entity.id
_entity.type
_entity.pdbx_description
1 polymer ?
#
loop_
_entity_poly.entity_id
_entity_poly.type
_entity_poly.pdbx_seq_one_letter_code
_entity_poly.pdbx_strand_id
1 'polypeptide(L)'
;MNIFKRILKIGQAEIHALVDMMEDPISLTEQGIRDMKKQLHETTESAAKVRASIIRTENMIVEKEQETALLADKAKSALTKAQEGELTPEQGEKLATEALLIKKRMQADVQALRTEINEYEIKHEEIHKHIDILEVNISKWEKELTTLRAKQKVNEAASLANRQMANIDSNSTLDMLHRVKNKVANDEALAEAYAEIAQSKIELPDERKAVHDELAALKKQMGID
;
A
#
# COMPACT_ATOMS: atom_id res chain seq x y z
N MET A 1 6.30 -23.22 2.15
CA MET A 1 6.24 -23.00 3.61
C MET A 1 5.67 -21.61 3.87
N ASN A 2 4.49 -21.50 4.47
CA ASN A 2 3.75 -20.23 4.62
C ASN A 2 4.48 -19.22 5.50
N ILE A 3 4.73 -18.03 4.95
CA ILE A 3 5.21 -16.84 5.67
C ILE A 3 4.29 -16.56 6.88
N PHE A 4 2.98 -16.77 6.73
CA PHE A 4 2.00 -16.67 7.81
C PHE A 4 2.23 -17.64 8.98
N LYS A 5 2.68 -18.88 8.73
CA LYS A 5 3.04 -19.83 9.80
C LYS A 5 4.33 -19.44 10.51
N ARG A 6 5.19 -18.64 9.87
CA ARG A 6 6.42 -18.10 10.47
C ARG A 6 6.07 -16.91 11.37
N ILE A 7 5.25 -15.97 10.89
CA ILE A 7 4.78 -14.82 11.68
C ILE A 7 4.09 -15.28 12.98
N LEU A 8 3.21 -16.29 12.91
CA LEU A 8 2.53 -16.84 14.09
C LEU A 8 3.45 -17.57 15.08
N LYS A 9 4.53 -18.22 14.59
CA LYS A 9 5.53 -18.89 15.46
C LYS A 9 6.50 -17.91 16.13
N ILE A 10 6.66 -16.70 15.60
CA ILE A 10 7.60 -15.68 16.11
C ILE A 10 7.07 -14.99 17.37
N GLY A 11 5.76 -15.07 17.67
CA GLY A 11 5.22 -14.56 18.93
C GLY A 11 5.64 -15.37 20.17
N GLN A 12 6.29 -16.52 20.02
CA GLN A 12 6.63 -17.44 21.12
C GLN A 12 8.14 -17.66 21.32
N ALA A 13 9.03 -17.11 20.48
CA ALA A 13 10.46 -17.40 20.55
C ALA A 13 11.31 -16.14 20.67
N GLU A 14 12.29 -16.24 21.56
CA GLU A 14 13.18 -15.23 22.11
C GLU A 14 13.83 -14.26 21.12
N ILE A 15 13.99 -13.02 21.60
CA ILE A 15 14.25 -11.76 20.90
C ILE A 15 15.63 -11.68 20.20
N HIS A 16 16.47 -12.72 20.24
CA HIS A 16 17.84 -12.64 19.73
C HIS A 16 18.05 -13.05 18.27
N ALA A 17 17.08 -13.70 17.62
CA ALA A 17 17.14 -13.97 16.17
C ALA A 17 16.50 -12.87 15.30
N LEU A 18 16.05 -11.77 15.92
CA LEU A 18 15.28 -10.71 15.25
C LEU A 18 16.14 -9.72 14.45
N VAL A 19 17.46 -9.65 14.67
CA VAL A 19 18.29 -8.57 14.10
C VAL A 19 18.45 -8.68 12.57
N ASP A 20 18.65 -9.88 12.03
CA ASP A 20 18.90 -10.08 10.59
C ASP A 20 17.61 -10.28 9.75
N MET A 21 16.45 -10.47 10.38
CA MET A 21 15.16 -10.73 9.70
C MET A 21 14.15 -9.56 9.83
N MET A 22 14.54 -8.47 10.50
CA MET A 22 13.80 -7.22 10.67
C MET A 22 14.15 -6.15 9.62
N GLU A 23 14.57 -6.54 8.41
CA GLU A 23 15.17 -5.57 7.47
C GLU A 23 14.19 -4.46 7.03
N ASP A 24 12.87 -4.73 6.96
CA ASP A 24 11.80 -3.71 6.98
C ASP A 24 10.39 -4.38 7.07
N PRO A 25 9.61 -4.21 8.16
CA PRO A 25 8.25 -4.75 8.25
C PRO A 25 7.29 -4.22 7.16
N ILE A 26 7.58 -3.06 6.58
CA ILE A 26 6.82 -2.51 5.45
C ILE A 26 7.10 -3.31 4.19
N SER A 27 8.38 -3.52 3.84
CA SER A 27 8.79 -4.37 2.71
C SER A 27 8.20 -5.79 2.78
N LEU A 28 8.25 -6.43 3.96
CA LEU A 28 7.64 -7.75 4.17
C LEU A 28 6.12 -7.75 3.96
N THR A 29 5.43 -6.71 4.46
CA THR A 29 3.98 -6.56 4.28
C THR A 29 3.63 -6.34 2.80
N GLU A 30 4.41 -5.52 2.09
CA GLU A 30 4.25 -5.32 0.65
C GLU A 30 4.45 -6.61 -0.14
N GLN A 31 5.47 -7.40 0.21
CA GLN A 31 5.71 -8.69 -0.42
C GLN A 31 4.54 -9.66 -0.17
N GLY A 32 4.06 -9.73 1.06
CA GLY A 32 2.89 -10.53 1.40
C GLY A 32 1.65 -10.13 0.59
N ILE A 33 1.41 -8.82 0.41
CA ILE A 33 0.31 -8.32 -0.44
C ILE A 33 0.51 -8.70 -1.91
N ARG A 34 1.74 -8.59 -2.43
CA ARG A 34 2.05 -9.01 -3.82
C ARG A 34 1.80 -10.50 -4.02
N ASP A 35 2.23 -11.34 -3.07
CA ASP A 35 2.02 -12.78 -3.13
C ASP A 35 0.52 -13.14 -3.05
N MET A 36 -0.25 -12.48 -2.18
CA MET A 36 -1.70 -12.67 -2.10
C MET A 36 -2.41 -12.24 -3.39
N LYS A 37 -2.00 -11.12 -4.01
CA LYS A 37 -2.55 -10.68 -5.30
C LYS A 37 -2.24 -11.67 -6.42
N LYS A 38 -1.04 -12.27 -6.42
CA LYS A 38 -0.70 -13.35 -7.35
C LYS A 38 -1.57 -14.58 -7.13
N GLN A 39 -1.74 -15.01 -5.88
CA GLN A 39 -2.63 -16.13 -5.53
C GLN A 39 -4.08 -15.84 -5.93
N LEU A 40 -4.56 -14.60 -5.74
CA LEU A 40 -5.89 -14.19 -6.16
C LEU A 40 -6.05 -14.37 -7.67
N HIS A 41 -5.10 -13.88 -8.47
CA HIS A 41 -5.11 -14.05 -9.92
C HIS A 41 -5.15 -15.53 -10.35
N GLU A 42 -4.27 -16.37 -9.79
CA GLU A 42 -4.22 -17.82 -10.08
C GLU A 42 -5.52 -18.54 -9.67
N THR A 43 -6.13 -18.11 -8.56
CA THR A 43 -7.40 -18.66 -8.05
C THR A 43 -8.56 -18.25 -8.95
N THR A 44 -8.62 -16.99 -9.38
CA THR A 44 -9.62 -16.49 -10.34
C THR A 44 -9.52 -17.21 -11.69
N GLU A 45 -8.31 -17.44 -12.20
CA GLU A 45 -8.11 -18.24 -13.42
C GLU A 45 -8.61 -19.67 -13.25
N SER A 46 -8.37 -20.28 -12.09
CA SER A 46 -8.86 -21.62 -11.75
C SER A 46 -10.39 -21.66 -11.68
N ALA A 47 -11.04 -20.66 -11.07
CA ALA A 47 -12.50 -20.51 -11.09
C ALA A 47 -13.05 -20.42 -12.52
N ALA A 48 -12.40 -19.63 -13.39
CA ALA A 48 -12.80 -19.52 -14.80
C ALA A 48 -12.70 -20.86 -15.54
N LYS A 49 -11.64 -21.64 -15.29
CA LYS A 49 -11.48 -23.00 -15.85
C LYS A 49 -12.59 -23.95 -15.40
N VAL A 50 -12.95 -23.94 -14.12
CA VAL A 50 -14.06 -24.75 -13.59
C VAL A 50 -15.39 -24.32 -14.22
N ARG A 51 -15.65 -23.00 -14.31
CA ARG A 51 -16.87 -22.50 -14.97
C ARG A 51 -16.93 -22.88 -16.45
N ALA A 52 -15.80 -22.85 -17.16
CA ALA A 52 -15.72 -23.31 -18.54
C ALA A 52 -16.03 -24.81 -18.69
N SER A 53 -15.60 -25.64 -17.73
CA SER A 53 -15.98 -27.06 -17.69
C SER A 53 -17.50 -27.24 -17.48
N ILE A 54 -18.12 -26.48 -16.58
CA ILE A 54 -19.58 -26.49 -16.39
C ILE A 54 -20.29 -26.19 -17.72
N ILE A 55 -19.94 -25.08 -18.37
CA ILE A 55 -20.56 -24.66 -19.65
C ILE A 55 -20.37 -25.72 -20.74
N ARG A 56 -19.18 -26.34 -20.81
CA ARG A 56 -18.93 -27.41 -21.78
C ARG A 56 -19.84 -28.61 -21.52
N THR A 57 -19.98 -29.03 -20.26
CA THR A 57 -20.84 -30.16 -19.88
C THR A 57 -22.32 -29.84 -20.09
N GLU A 58 -22.76 -28.61 -19.82
CA GLU A 58 -24.12 -28.13 -20.13
C GLU A 58 -24.40 -28.24 -21.64
N ASN A 59 -23.47 -27.81 -22.49
CA ASN A 59 -23.62 -27.92 -23.94
C ASN A 59 -23.70 -29.38 -24.40
N MET A 60 -22.88 -30.28 -23.83
CA MET A 60 -22.94 -31.71 -24.12
C MET A 60 -24.29 -32.34 -23.72
N ILE A 61 -24.88 -31.88 -22.61
CA ILE A 61 -26.23 -32.31 -22.20
C ILE A 61 -27.25 -31.87 -23.24
N VAL A 62 -27.22 -30.61 -23.67
CA VAL A 62 -28.15 -30.07 -24.67
C VAL A 62 -28.06 -30.85 -25.98
N GLU A 63 -26.84 -31.13 -26.47
CA GLU A 63 -26.61 -31.92 -27.68
C GLU A 63 -27.19 -33.35 -27.55
N LYS A 64 -26.87 -34.04 -26.44
CA LYS A 64 -27.42 -35.38 -26.17
C LYS A 64 -28.95 -35.37 -26.04
N GLU A 65 -29.53 -34.34 -25.42
CA GLU A 65 -30.98 -34.21 -25.30
C GLU A 65 -31.64 -34.03 -26.67
N GLN A 66 -31.05 -33.22 -27.56
CA GLN A 66 -31.52 -33.09 -28.94
C GLN A 66 -31.46 -34.42 -29.71
N GLU A 67 -30.34 -35.14 -29.61
CA GLU A 67 -30.20 -36.46 -30.23
C GLU A 67 -31.21 -37.49 -29.68
N THR A 68 -31.50 -37.46 -28.37
CA THR A 68 -32.52 -38.35 -27.78
C THR A 68 -33.94 -38.06 -28.29
N ALA A 69 -34.25 -36.82 -28.62
CA ALA A 69 -35.51 -36.45 -29.24
C ALA A 69 -35.62 -37.04 -30.65
N LEU A 70 -34.55 -36.91 -31.45
CA LEU A 70 -34.48 -37.50 -32.80
C LEU A 70 -34.62 -39.03 -32.77
N LEU A 71 -34.04 -39.71 -31.78
CA LEU A 71 -34.21 -41.16 -31.62
C LEU A 71 -35.65 -41.56 -31.29
N ALA A 72 -36.37 -40.75 -30.49
CA ALA A 72 -37.77 -40.98 -30.22
C ALA A 72 -38.62 -40.87 -31.51
N ASP A 73 -38.30 -39.90 -32.36
CA ASP A 73 -39.00 -39.71 -33.63
C ASP A 73 -38.64 -40.80 -34.66
N LYS A 74 -37.38 -41.25 -34.69
CA LYS A 74 -36.96 -42.42 -35.49
C LYS A 74 -37.72 -43.68 -35.07
N ALA A 75 -37.91 -43.91 -33.76
CA ALA A 75 -38.67 -45.05 -33.27
C ALA A 75 -40.14 -44.99 -33.71
N LYS A 76 -40.78 -43.82 -33.60
CA LYS A 76 -42.15 -43.61 -34.10
C LYS A 76 -42.25 -43.84 -35.60
N SER A 77 -41.32 -43.27 -36.37
CA SER A 77 -41.30 -43.40 -37.83
C SER A 77 -41.14 -44.86 -38.28
N ALA A 78 -40.31 -45.66 -37.60
CA ALA A 78 -40.16 -47.08 -37.89
C ALA A 78 -41.47 -47.86 -37.68
N LEU A 79 -42.22 -47.55 -36.62
CA LEU A 79 -43.53 -48.16 -36.35
C LEU A 79 -44.59 -47.73 -37.37
N THR A 80 -44.64 -46.44 -37.72
CA THR A 80 -45.57 -45.92 -38.75
C THR A 80 -45.34 -46.59 -40.10
N LYS A 81 -44.08 -46.71 -40.53
CA LYS A 81 -43.73 -47.39 -41.79
C LYS A 81 -44.11 -48.87 -41.80
N ALA A 82 -44.04 -49.54 -40.66
CA ALA A 82 -44.54 -50.92 -40.54
C ALA A 82 -46.08 -50.99 -40.63
N GLN A 83 -46.80 -50.00 -40.10
CA GLN A 83 -48.26 -49.90 -40.24
C GLN A 83 -48.70 -49.60 -41.67
N GLU A 84 -47.94 -48.77 -42.40
CA GLU A 84 -48.19 -48.41 -43.80
C GLU A 84 -47.75 -49.50 -44.79
N GLY A 85 -47.09 -50.56 -44.30
CA GLY A 85 -46.64 -51.69 -45.11
C GLY A 85 -45.31 -51.47 -45.86
N GLU A 86 -44.61 -50.36 -45.60
CA GLU A 86 -43.25 -50.12 -46.13
C GLU A 86 -42.20 -51.03 -45.48
N LEU A 87 -42.46 -51.49 -44.25
CA LEU A 87 -41.64 -52.44 -43.49
C LEU A 87 -42.50 -53.61 -43.01
N THR A 88 -41.88 -54.76 -42.75
CA THR A 88 -42.60 -55.82 -42.01
C THR A 88 -42.81 -55.39 -40.55
N PRO A 89 -43.86 -55.89 -39.88
CA PRO A 89 -44.07 -55.63 -38.45
C PRO A 89 -42.83 -55.93 -37.59
N GLU A 90 -42.15 -57.08 -37.80
CA GLU A 90 -40.93 -57.39 -37.04
C GLU A 90 -39.78 -56.42 -37.32
N GLN A 91 -39.62 -55.96 -38.57
CA GLN A 91 -38.57 -55.00 -38.92
C GLN A 91 -38.80 -53.63 -38.27
N GLY A 92 -40.04 -53.12 -38.31
CA GLY A 92 -40.39 -51.86 -37.67
C GLY A 92 -40.22 -51.92 -36.15
N GLU A 93 -40.68 -53.01 -35.52
CA GLU A 93 -40.55 -53.22 -34.08
C GLU A 93 -39.09 -53.34 -33.64
N LYS A 94 -38.26 -54.07 -34.40
CA LYS A 94 -36.83 -54.18 -34.12
C LYS A 94 -36.11 -52.83 -34.20
N LEU A 95 -36.34 -52.06 -35.26
CA LEU A 95 -35.74 -50.73 -35.43
C LEU A 95 -36.20 -49.75 -34.33
N ALA A 96 -37.48 -49.77 -33.97
CA ALA A 96 -38.01 -48.96 -32.89
C ALA A 96 -37.38 -49.33 -31.55
N THR A 97 -37.23 -50.62 -31.27
CA THR A 97 -36.59 -51.13 -30.06
C THR A 97 -35.13 -50.71 -29.96
N GLU A 98 -34.36 -50.83 -31.05
CA GLU A 98 -32.97 -50.39 -31.11
C GLU A 98 -32.84 -48.88 -30.85
N ALA A 99 -33.68 -48.06 -31.50
CA ALA A 99 -33.69 -46.61 -31.29
C ALA A 99 -34.03 -46.22 -29.84
N LEU A 100 -35.02 -46.88 -29.23
CA LEU A 100 -35.39 -46.66 -27.83
C LEU A 100 -34.30 -47.12 -26.85
N LEU A 101 -33.57 -48.18 -27.18
CA LEU A 101 -32.47 -48.68 -26.35
C LEU A 101 -31.28 -47.70 -26.37
N ILE A 102 -30.94 -47.13 -27.53
CA ILE A 102 -29.93 -46.07 -27.64
C ILE A 102 -30.39 -44.84 -26.86
N LYS A 103 -31.65 -44.42 -27.02
CA LYS A 103 -32.23 -43.30 -26.27
C LYS A 103 -32.07 -43.49 -24.76
N LYS A 104 -32.40 -44.68 -24.24
CA LYS A 104 -32.28 -44.99 -22.81
C LYS A 104 -30.84 -44.88 -22.31
N ARG A 105 -29.85 -45.34 -23.09
CA ARG A 105 -28.42 -45.19 -22.76
C ARG A 105 -28.00 -43.73 -22.71
N MET A 106 -28.38 -42.94 -23.72
CA MET A 106 -28.06 -41.52 -23.76
C MET A 106 -28.72 -40.73 -22.63
N GLN A 107 -29.95 -41.10 -22.23
CA GLN A 107 -30.59 -40.51 -21.06
C GLN A 107 -29.81 -40.83 -19.76
N ALA A 108 -29.26 -42.03 -19.63
CA ALA A 108 -28.39 -42.36 -18.51
C ALA A 108 -27.10 -41.53 -18.53
N ASP A 109 -26.48 -41.33 -19.70
CA ASP A 109 -25.32 -40.44 -19.85
C ASP A 109 -25.65 -39.01 -19.42
N VAL A 110 -26.81 -38.48 -19.84
CA VAL A 110 -27.26 -37.13 -19.45
C VAL A 110 -27.38 -37.01 -17.92
N GLN A 111 -27.91 -38.03 -17.24
CA GLN A 111 -27.98 -38.02 -15.77
C GLN A 111 -26.58 -38.05 -15.13
N ALA A 112 -25.64 -38.78 -15.71
CA ALA A 112 -24.24 -38.78 -15.26
C ALA A 112 -23.60 -37.40 -15.43
N LEU A 113 -23.77 -36.75 -16.59
CA LEU A 113 -23.26 -35.40 -16.85
C LEU A 113 -23.88 -34.35 -15.91
N ARG A 114 -25.18 -34.46 -15.60
CA ARG A 114 -25.85 -33.59 -14.62
C ARG A 114 -25.25 -33.77 -13.21
N THR A 115 -24.90 -35.00 -12.85
CA THR A 115 -24.22 -35.28 -11.58
C THR A 115 -22.81 -34.67 -11.56
N GLU A 116 -22.08 -34.76 -12.66
CA GLU A 116 -20.75 -34.14 -12.83
C GLU A 116 -20.81 -32.60 -12.71
N ILE A 117 -21.84 -31.96 -13.27
CA ILE A 117 -22.07 -30.51 -13.10
C ILE A 117 -22.17 -30.15 -11.62
N ASN A 118 -22.94 -30.92 -10.83
CA ASN A 118 -23.08 -30.65 -9.40
C ASN A 118 -21.72 -30.70 -8.69
N GLU A 119 -20.84 -31.63 -9.06
CA GLU A 119 -19.48 -31.70 -8.51
C GLU A 119 -18.64 -30.48 -8.90
N TYR A 120 -18.77 -29.98 -10.13
CA TYR A 120 -18.10 -28.76 -10.57
C TYR A 120 -18.64 -27.51 -9.86
N GLU A 121 -19.95 -27.44 -9.61
CA GLU A 121 -20.57 -26.33 -8.87
C GLU A 121 -20.07 -26.26 -7.42
N ILE A 122 -19.96 -27.41 -6.74
CA ILE A 122 -19.38 -27.48 -5.39
C ILE A 122 -17.94 -26.95 -5.40
N LYS A 123 -17.10 -27.41 -6.34
CA LYS A 123 -15.71 -26.94 -6.47
C LYS A 123 -15.65 -25.45 -6.81
N HIS A 124 -16.56 -24.97 -7.67
CA HIS A 124 -16.64 -23.56 -8.03
C HIS A 124 -16.98 -22.70 -6.81
N GLU A 125 -17.92 -23.12 -5.96
CA GLU A 125 -18.28 -22.43 -4.72
C GLU A 125 -17.10 -22.42 -3.73
N GLU A 126 -16.39 -23.53 -3.59
CA GLU A 126 -15.18 -23.61 -2.75
C GLU A 126 -14.11 -22.61 -3.22
N ILE A 127 -13.82 -22.55 -4.52
CA ILE A 127 -12.86 -21.61 -5.10
C ILE A 127 -13.32 -20.17 -4.85
N HIS A 128 -14.60 -19.88 -5.02
CA HIS A 128 -15.14 -18.53 -4.80
C HIS A 128 -14.98 -18.09 -3.35
N LYS A 129 -15.22 -18.97 -2.37
CA LYS A 129 -14.96 -18.68 -0.95
C LYS A 129 -13.48 -18.34 -0.71
N HIS A 130 -12.55 -18.99 -1.39
CA HIS A 130 -11.12 -18.67 -1.29
C HIS A 130 -10.79 -17.30 -1.90
N ILE A 131 -11.42 -16.94 -3.02
CA ILE A 131 -11.31 -15.61 -3.64
C ILE A 131 -11.75 -14.54 -2.64
N ASP A 132 -12.95 -14.68 -2.04
CA ASP A 132 -13.49 -13.72 -1.09
C ASP A 132 -12.55 -13.52 0.13
N ILE A 133 -11.99 -14.62 0.64
CA ILE A 133 -11.02 -14.58 1.75
C ILE A 133 -9.74 -13.83 1.34
N LEU A 134 -9.23 -14.05 0.13
CA LEU A 134 -8.04 -13.36 -0.37
C LEU A 134 -8.30 -11.86 -0.54
N GLU A 135 -9.45 -11.46 -1.10
CA GLU A 135 -9.82 -10.06 -1.28
C GLU A 135 -9.92 -9.32 0.07
N VAL A 136 -10.60 -9.92 1.05
CA VAL A 136 -10.71 -9.36 2.40
C VAL A 136 -9.34 -9.19 3.05
N ASN A 137 -8.48 -10.21 2.94
CA ASN A 137 -7.13 -10.15 3.51
C ASN A 137 -6.24 -9.11 2.82
N ILE A 138 -6.28 -9.03 1.49
CA ILE A 138 -5.55 -8.01 0.73
C ILE A 138 -5.97 -6.62 1.19
N SER A 139 -7.29 -6.35 1.25
CA SER A 139 -7.80 -5.04 1.70
C SER A 139 -7.37 -4.72 3.13
N LYS A 140 -7.42 -5.71 4.04
CA LYS A 140 -6.96 -5.55 5.43
C LYS A 140 -5.48 -5.19 5.49
N TRP A 141 -4.62 -5.91 4.76
CA TRP A 141 -3.18 -5.68 4.80
C TRP A 141 -2.75 -4.41 4.08
N GLU A 142 -3.47 -3.97 3.04
CA GLU A 142 -3.24 -2.67 2.40
C GLU A 142 -3.53 -1.49 3.36
N LYS A 143 -4.58 -1.60 4.19
CA LYS A 143 -4.87 -0.63 5.26
C LYS A 143 -3.79 -0.63 6.33
N GLU A 144 -3.34 -1.82 6.76
CA GLU A 144 -2.26 -1.94 7.74
C GLU A 144 -0.95 -1.37 7.19
N LEU A 145 -0.60 -1.66 5.94
CA LEU A 145 0.58 -1.12 5.27
C LEU A 145 0.57 0.42 5.25
N THR A 146 -0.59 1.02 4.96
CA THR A 146 -0.76 2.49 5.01
C THR A 146 -0.47 3.03 6.42
N THR A 147 -0.96 2.34 7.44
CA THR A 147 -0.75 2.69 8.85
C THR A 147 0.73 2.54 9.25
N LEU A 148 1.38 1.46 8.82
CA LEU A 148 2.81 1.22 9.06
C LEU A 148 3.67 2.32 8.43
N ARG A 149 3.39 2.69 7.18
CA ARG A 149 4.09 3.80 6.49
C ARG A 149 3.88 5.14 7.19
N ALA A 150 2.67 5.42 7.68
CA ALA A 150 2.41 6.63 8.44
C ALA A 150 3.21 6.67 9.75
N LYS A 151 3.22 5.55 10.49
CA LYS A 151 4.02 5.41 11.73
C LYS A 151 5.52 5.55 11.47
N GLN A 152 6.03 4.97 10.39
CA GLN A 152 7.43 5.12 9.99
C GLN A 152 7.80 6.60 9.78
N LYS A 153 6.99 7.34 9.01
CA LYS A 153 7.21 8.79 8.78
C LYS A 153 7.19 9.60 10.08
N VAL A 154 6.25 9.30 10.99
CA VAL A 154 6.17 9.97 12.30
C VAL A 154 7.43 9.67 13.13
N ASN A 155 7.88 8.42 13.15
CA ASN A 155 9.09 8.02 13.87
C ASN A 155 10.36 8.64 13.27
N GLU A 156 10.47 8.71 11.95
CA GLU A 156 11.56 9.38 11.23
C GLU A 156 11.60 10.88 11.56
N ALA A 157 10.45 11.56 11.54
CA ALA A 157 10.33 12.97 11.89
C ALA A 157 10.68 13.22 13.37
N ALA A 158 10.20 12.36 14.28
CA ALA A 158 10.54 12.43 15.71
C ALA A 158 12.03 12.18 15.94
N SER A 159 12.64 11.20 15.25
CA SER A 159 14.07 10.93 15.32
C SER A 159 14.90 12.12 14.81
N LEU A 160 14.49 12.73 13.69
CA LEU A 160 15.13 13.93 13.15
C LEU A 160 15.05 15.10 14.15
N ALA A 161 13.86 15.37 14.70
CA ALA A 161 13.66 16.41 15.71
C ALA A 161 14.55 16.17 16.94
N ASN A 162 14.58 14.94 17.46
CA ASN A 162 15.42 14.57 18.60
C ASN A 162 16.92 14.71 18.30
N ARG A 163 17.38 14.33 17.09
CA ARG A 163 18.77 14.55 16.66
C ARG A 163 19.11 16.03 16.57
N GLN A 164 18.19 16.85 16.04
CA GLN A 164 18.37 18.30 15.99
C GLN A 164 18.42 18.92 17.39
N MET A 165 17.55 18.48 18.31
CA MET A 165 17.58 18.90 19.72
C MET A 165 18.87 18.47 20.44
N ALA A 166 19.33 17.23 20.25
CA ALA A 166 20.59 16.75 20.82
C ALA A 166 21.82 17.50 20.29
N ASN A 167 21.77 17.95 19.03
CA ASN A 167 22.80 18.80 18.43
C ASN A 167 22.74 20.26 18.92
N ILE A 168 21.60 20.72 19.46
CA ILE A 168 21.46 22.06 20.04
C ILE A 168 22.07 22.10 21.46
N ASP A 169 21.97 21.01 22.23
CA ASP A 169 22.41 20.93 23.63
C ASP A 169 23.93 20.73 23.82
N SER A 170 24.69 20.33 22.78
CA SER A 170 26.10 19.99 22.93
C SER A 170 27.12 21.09 22.60
N ASN A 171 26.70 22.30 22.15
CA ASN A 171 27.62 23.45 22.06
C ASN A 171 26.97 24.85 21.88
N SER A 172 25.67 24.97 21.60
CA SER A 172 25.13 26.25 21.11
C SER A 172 24.94 27.35 22.19
N THR A 173 24.59 26.99 23.42
CA THR A 173 24.37 27.98 24.50
C THR A 173 25.68 28.55 25.03
N LEU A 174 26.73 27.72 25.16
CA LEU A 174 28.06 28.17 25.58
C LEU A 174 28.73 29.00 24.47
N ASP A 175 28.61 28.60 23.20
CA ASP A 175 29.11 29.38 22.06
C ASP A 175 28.34 30.70 21.84
N MET A 176 27.05 30.74 22.19
CA MET A 176 26.26 31.98 22.18
C MET A 176 26.64 32.88 23.35
N LEU A 177 26.84 32.34 24.56
CA LEU A 177 27.34 33.09 25.73
C LEU A 177 28.76 33.60 25.52
N HIS A 178 29.66 32.83 24.89
CA HIS A 178 30.99 33.29 24.50
C HIS A 178 30.93 34.37 23.42
N ARG A 179 30.03 34.24 22.41
CA ARG A 179 29.83 35.29 21.41
C ARG A 179 29.24 36.56 22.01
N VAL A 180 28.32 36.47 22.97
CA VAL A 180 27.78 37.63 23.69
C VAL A 180 28.84 38.25 24.60
N LYS A 181 29.60 37.45 25.36
CA LYS A 181 30.71 37.94 26.20
C LYS A 181 31.80 38.63 25.37
N ASN A 182 32.22 38.04 24.25
CA ASN A 182 33.22 38.63 23.38
C ASN A 182 32.69 39.87 22.66
N LYS A 183 31.39 39.93 22.35
CA LYS A 183 30.74 41.11 21.79
C LYS A 183 30.62 42.24 22.81
N VAL A 184 30.20 41.96 24.05
CA VAL A 184 30.14 42.95 25.14
C VAL A 184 31.53 43.47 25.49
N ALA A 185 32.55 42.59 25.57
CA ALA A 185 33.93 43.02 25.80
C ALA A 185 34.48 43.90 24.66
N ASN A 186 34.13 43.58 23.40
CA ASN A 186 34.48 44.43 22.26
C ASN A 186 33.70 45.74 22.26
N ASP A 187 32.42 45.73 22.64
CA ASP A 187 31.58 46.94 22.72
C ASP A 187 32.01 47.84 23.89
N GLU A 188 32.47 47.29 25.01
CA GLU A 188 33.10 48.03 26.12
C GLU A 188 34.44 48.62 25.71
N ALA A 189 35.33 47.85 25.06
CA ALA A 189 36.60 48.37 24.55
C ALA A 189 36.42 49.45 23.47
N LEU A 190 35.35 49.34 22.67
CA LEU A 190 34.99 50.31 21.64
C LEU A 190 34.33 51.55 22.26
N ALA A 191 33.56 51.42 23.35
CA ALA A 191 33.05 52.54 24.14
C ALA A 191 34.17 53.28 24.90
N GLU A 192 35.16 52.57 25.42
CA GLU A 192 36.36 53.15 26.05
C GLU A 192 37.22 53.87 25.00
N ALA A 193 37.40 53.27 23.81
CA ALA A 193 38.06 53.92 22.68
C ALA A 193 37.29 55.14 22.16
N TYR A 194 35.95 55.11 22.12
CA TYR A 194 35.15 56.29 21.77
C TYR A 194 35.18 57.38 22.85
N ALA A 195 35.30 57.02 24.13
CA ALA A 195 35.49 57.98 25.22
C ALA A 195 36.88 58.64 25.17
N GLU A 196 37.94 57.89 24.84
CA GLU A 196 39.28 58.44 24.59
C GLU A 196 39.33 59.30 23.31
N ILE A 197 38.62 58.92 22.24
CA ILE A 197 38.54 59.70 20.99
C ILE A 197 37.71 60.99 21.20
N ALA A 198 36.67 60.96 22.02
CA ALA A 198 35.88 62.16 22.35
C ALA A 198 36.63 63.16 23.25
N GLN A 199 37.65 62.72 24.01
CA GLN A 199 38.50 63.59 24.81
C GLN A 199 39.74 64.11 24.07
N SER A 200 40.08 63.63 22.87
CA SER A 200 41.38 63.89 22.24
C SER A 200 41.40 64.67 20.92
N LYS A 201 40.27 65.24 20.45
CA LYS A 201 40.23 66.20 19.32
C LYS A 201 38.89 66.93 19.38
N ILE A 202 38.81 68.22 19.72
CA ILE A 202 39.07 69.38 18.86
C ILE A 202 39.08 70.60 19.78
N GLU A 203 40.20 71.31 19.92
CA GLU A 203 40.21 72.78 19.95
C GLU A 203 41.54 73.27 19.36
N LEU A 204 41.46 73.83 18.15
CA LEU A 204 42.52 74.62 17.52
C LEU A 204 41.85 75.89 16.94
N PRO A 205 42.62 76.99 16.83
CA PRO A 205 42.27 78.39 17.10
C PRO A 205 41.79 79.10 15.81
N ASP A 206 41.38 80.36 15.75
CA ASP A 206 41.93 81.60 16.30
C ASP A 206 40.98 82.77 15.95
N GLU A 207 41.30 83.95 16.46
CA GLU A 207 40.94 85.30 16.03
C GLU A 207 39.93 86.05 16.90
N ARG A 208 40.37 86.47 18.10
CA ARG A 208 40.22 87.87 18.59
C ARG A 208 41.36 88.26 19.56
N LYS A 209 42.55 88.47 19.02
CA LYS A 209 43.67 89.22 19.64
C LYS A 209 43.42 90.73 19.75
N ALA A 210 42.23 91.11 20.20
CA ALA A 210 41.86 92.46 20.62
C ALA A 210 40.63 92.21 21.48
N VAL A 211 40.71 92.13 22.81
CA VAL A 211 40.68 93.29 23.72
C VAL A 211 41.31 92.85 25.06
N HIS A 212 42.44 92.11 24.99
CA HIS A 212 43.18 91.76 26.22
C HIS A 212 43.98 92.94 26.78
N ASP A 213 44.19 94.00 25.99
CA ASP A 213 44.99 95.16 26.39
C ASP A 213 44.16 96.35 26.92
N GLU A 214 42.83 96.38 26.76
CA GLU A 214 41.97 97.50 27.22
C GLU A 214 41.27 97.29 28.58
N LEU A 215 40.93 96.06 29.04
CA LEU A 215 40.33 95.88 30.38
C LEU A 215 41.35 95.63 31.51
N ALA A 216 42.55 95.16 31.16
CA ALA A 216 43.70 95.18 32.08
C ALA A 216 44.04 96.62 32.51
N ALA A 217 43.72 97.61 31.68
CA ALA A 217 43.82 99.03 32.01
C ALA A 217 42.68 99.52 32.93
N LEU A 218 41.44 99.00 32.79
CA LEU A 218 40.28 99.53 33.54
C LEU A 218 40.13 98.95 34.96
N LYS A 219 40.43 97.66 35.20
CA LYS A 219 40.37 97.11 36.58
C LYS A 219 41.49 97.60 37.47
N LYS A 220 42.69 97.77 36.91
CA LYS A 220 43.82 98.42 37.57
C LYS A 220 43.54 99.89 37.93
N GLN A 221 42.56 100.51 37.27
CA GLN A 221 42.06 101.86 37.59
C GLN A 221 40.98 101.86 38.68
N MET A 222 40.34 100.72 38.98
CA MET A 222 39.25 100.62 39.96
C MET A 222 39.61 99.89 41.26
N GLY A 223 40.73 99.19 41.37
CA GLY A 223 41.15 98.61 42.67
C GLY A 223 40.08 97.72 43.32
N ILE A 224 39.25 97.07 42.51
CA ILE A 224 39.00 95.64 42.70
C ILE A 224 40.21 95.01 42.03
N ASP A 225 41.22 94.71 42.84
CA ASP A 225 42.32 93.84 42.43
C ASP A 225 41.91 92.38 42.60
#